data_AF-A0A427XXL4-F1
#
_entry.id   AF-A0A427XXL4-F1
#
_cell.length_a   1.000
_cell.length_b   1.000
_cell.length_c   1.000
_cell.angle_alpha   90.00
_cell.angle_beta   90.00
_cell.angle_gamma   90.00
#
_symmetry.space_group_name_H-M   'P 1'
#
loop_
_entity.id
_entity.type
_entity.pdbx_description
1 polymer ?
#
loop_
_entity_poly.entity_id
_entity_poly.type
_entity_poly.pdbx_seq_one_letter_code
_entity_poly.pdbx_strand_id
1 'polypeptide(L)'
;MDHMKERYNQLSDKPFNSKDKFAFTYIESSSKKSDLESVIIVKGAPDILLSRCASYFSGVGESEKPLDEGAKQALMAKQEEWWRKGERVILITRRAYRSIHPTGSIEFEEELCAAALGELTVVGLIGILDPPREDIPSTVS
;
A
#
# COMPACT_ATOMS: atom_id res chain seq x y z
N MET A 1 9.20 0.08 17.43
CA MET A 1 8.06 0.11 16.47
C MET A 1 6.77 0.62 17.13
N ASP A 2 6.73 0.89 18.44
CA ASP A 2 5.50 1.31 19.15
C ASP A 2 5.08 2.78 18.97
N HIS A 3 6.00 3.70 18.68
CA HIS A 3 5.68 5.13 18.56
C HIS A 3 4.72 5.49 17.40
N MET A 4 4.56 4.60 16.40
CA MET A 4 3.64 4.83 15.28
C MET A 4 2.18 4.60 15.68
N LYS A 5 1.91 3.63 16.57
CA LYS A 5 0.55 3.36 17.08
C LYS A 5 0.06 4.44 18.02
N GLU A 6 0.97 5.10 18.74
CA GLU A 6 0.65 6.25 19.59
C GLU A 6 0.21 7.46 18.76
N ARG A 7 0.66 7.54 17.50
CA ARG A 7 0.45 8.70 16.61
C ARG A 7 -0.73 8.53 15.64
N TYR A 8 -1.16 7.29 15.39
CA TYR A 8 -2.25 6.98 14.46
C TYR A 8 -3.18 5.92 15.04
N ASN A 9 -4.48 6.24 15.02
CA ASN A 9 -5.55 5.33 15.40
C ASN A 9 -6.03 4.54 14.17
N GLN A 10 -5.98 3.22 14.23
CA GLN A 10 -6.60 2.37 13.22
C GLN A 10 -8.11 2.29 13.48
N LEU A 11 -8.90 2.74 12.51
CA LEU A 11 -10.36 2.81 12.63
C LEU A 11 -11.05 1.65 11.91
N SER A 12 -10.47 1.14 10.82
CA SER A 12 -10.99 0.00 10.06
C SER A 12 -9.89 -0.63 9.22
N ASP A 13 -10.05 -1.91 8.89
CA ASP A 13 -9.20 -2.63 7.97
C ASP A 13 -9.96 -3.68 7.18
N LYS A 14 -9.46 -3.96 5.96
CA LYS A 14 -9.85 -5.11 5.17
C LYS A 14 -8.63 -6.01 5.01
N PRO A 15 -8.65 -7.24 5.54
CA PRO A 15 -7.56 -8.16 5.37
C PRO A 15 -7.41 -8.57 3.90
N PHE A 16 -6.22 -9.05 3.56
CA PHE A 16 -5.94 -9.53 2.22
C PHE A 16 -6.86 -10.70 1.87
N ASN A 17 -7.47 -10.66 0.69
CA ASN A 17 -8.21 -11.78 0.15
C ASN A 17 -7.73 -12.11 -1.28
N SER A 18 -7.83 -13.38 -1.67
CA SER A 18 -7.32 -13.88 -2.96
C SER A 18 -8.14 -13.41 -4.16
N LYS A 19 -9.37 -12.92 -3.95
CA LYS A 19 -10.26 -12.44 -5.01
C LYS A 19 -9.87 -11.04 -5.47
N ASP A 20 -9.68 -10.14 -4.51
CA ASP A 20 -9.41 -8.72 -4.71
C ASP A 20 -7.89 -8.44 -4.74
N LYS A 21 -7.08 -9.31 -4.12
CA LYS A 21 -5.61 -9.27 -4.04
C LYS A 21 -5.01 -7.99 -3.47
N PHE A 22 -5.74 -7.32 -2.59
CA PHE A 22 -5.23 -6.21 -1.79
C PHE A 22 -5.75 -6.29 -0.36
N ALA A 23 -5.08 -5.59 0.54
CA ALA A 23 -5.53 -5.26 1.88
C ALA A 23 -5.48 -3.75 2.04
N PHE A 24 -6.38 -3.19 2.86
CA PHE A 24 -6.28 -1.78 3.23
C PHE A 24 -6.47 -1.59 4.73
N THR A 25 -5.95 -0.48 5.22
CA THR A 25 -6.15 -0.01 6.59
C THR A 25 -6.47 1.47 6.53
N TYR A 26 -7.55 1.86 7.22
CA TYR A 26 -7.93 3.24 7.39
C TYR A 26 -7.46 3.73 8.77
N ILE A 27 -6.64 4.77 8.77
CA ILE A 27 -6.03 5.34 9.96
C ILE A 27 -6.36 6.83 10.06
N GLU A 28 -6.46 7.31 11.29
CA GLU A 28 -6.62 8.73 11.60
C GLU A 28 -5.45 9.18 12.49
N SER A 29 -4.93 10.39 12.28
CA SER A 29 -3.90 10.93 13.15
C SER A 29 -4.48 11.30 14.51
N SER A 30 -3.80 10.87 15.58
CA SER A 30 -4.14 11.26 16.96
C SER A 30 -3.91 12.75 17.24
N SER A 31 -3.29 13.49 16.32
CA SER A 31 -3.00 14.92 16.45
C SER A 31 -3.61 15.73 15.32
N LYS A 32 -4.38 16.78 15.67
CA LYS A 32 -4.96 17.75 14.71
C LYS A 32 -3.93 18.64 13.97
N LYS A 33 -2.64 18.36 14.13
CA LYS A 33 -1.52 19.08 13.46
C LYS A 33 -0.85 18.27 12.35
N SER A 34 -1.42 17.12 11.99
CA SER A 34 -0.93 16.27 10.90
C SER A 34 -1.50 16.74 9.56
N ASP A 35 -0.66 16.87 8.54
CA ASP A 35 -1.09 17.10 7.15
C ASP A 35 -1.96 15.96 6.59
N LEU A 36 -1.93 14.81 7.27
CA LEU A 36 -2.67 13.60 6.97
C LEU A 36 -3.59 13.30 8.15
N GLU A 37 -4.71 14.03 8.25
CA GLU A 37 -5.71 13.80 9.31
C GLU A 37 -6.29 12.39 9.21
N SER A 38 -6.62 11.93 8.00
CA SER A 38 -7.22 10.62 7.75
C SER A 38 -6.68 10.02 6.44
N VAL A 39 -6.21 8.79 6.50
CA VAL A 39 -5.51 8.12 5.40
C VAL A 39 -5.95 6.69 5.23
N ILE A 40 -6.18 6.29 3.99
CA ILE A 40 -6.27 4.90 3.58
C ILE A 40 -4.91 4.46 3.08
N ILE A 41 -4.34 3.42 3.69
CA ILE A 41 -3.13 2.75 3.22
C ILE A 41 -3.56 1.45 2.54
N VAL A 42 -3.19 1.26 1.29
CA VAL A 42 -3.50 0.02 0.54
C VAL A 42 -2.20 -0.67 0.16
N LYS A 43 -2.13 -1.98 0.43
CA LYS A 43 -1.01 -2.86 0.04
C LYS A 43 -1.49 -4.05 -0.77
N GLY A 44 -0.73 -4.44 -1.77
CA GLY A 44 -1.14 -5.51 -2.68
C GLY A 44 -0.15 -5.79 -3.80
N ALA A 45 -0.56 -6.65 -4.73
CA ALA A 45 0.24 -6.95 -5.92
C ALA A 45 0.36 -5.70 -6.82
N PRO A 46 1.57 -5.34 -7.28
CA PRO A 46 1.76 -4.18 -8.15
C PRO A 46 0.90 -4.20 -9.42
N ASP A 47 0.78 -5.36 -10.08
CA ASP A 47 -0.02 -5.52 -11.31
C ASP A 47 -1.50 -5.13 -11.15
N ILE A 48 -2.02 -5.23 -9.93
CA ILE A 48 -3.42 -4.95 -9.62
C ILE A 48 -3.57 -3.51 -9.14
N LEU A 49 -2.72 -3.08 -8.21
CA LEU A 49 -2.83 -1.76 -7.60
C LEU A 49 -2.38 -0.63 -8.53
N LEU A 50 -1.43 -0.84 -9.44
CA LEU A 50 -0.97 0.22 -10.35
C LEU A 50 -2.09 0.78 -11.24
N SER A 51 -3.05 -0.06 -11.64
CA SER A 51 -4.21 0.39 -12.43
C SER A 51 -5.15 1.33 -11.67
N ARG A 52 -5.03 1.40 -10.35
CA ARG A 52 -5.86 2.20 -9.44
C ARG A 52 -5.16 3.46 -8.94
N CYS A 53 -3.90 3.65 -9.34
CA CYS A 53 -3.09 4.77 -8.91
C CYS A 53 -3.18 5.94 -9.90
N ALA A 54 -3.28 7.16 -9.38
CA ALA A 54 -3.31 8.39 -10.16
C ALA A 54 -2.00 9.20 -10.01
N SER A 55 -1.28 8.99 -8.92
CA SER A 55 -0.07 9.75 -8.57
C SER A 55 0.96 8.85 -7.90
N TYR A 56 2.17 9.38 -7.72
CA TYR A 56 3.21 8.78 -6.92
C TYR A 56 3.91 9.84 -6.07
N PHE A 57 4.44 9.44 -4.92
CA PHE A 57 5.25 10.30 -4.08
C PHE A 57 6.70 10.29 -4.58
N SER A 58 7.17 11.44 -5.05
CA SER A 58 8.53 11.61 -5.56
C SER A 58 9.46 12.00 -4.42
N GLY A 59 10.48 11.17 -4.16
CA GLY A 59 11.56 11.54 -3.24
C GLY A 59 12.39 12.74 -3.72
N VAL A 60 12.33 13.06 -5.03
CA VAL A 60 12.93 14.27 -5.59
C VAL A 60 11.96 15.42 -5.44
N GLY A 61 12.22 16.29 -4.46
CA GLY A 61 11.39 17.44 -4.13
C GLY A 61 10.19 17.11 -3.24
N GLU A 62 10.21 15.95 -2.57
CA GLU A 62 9.28 15.54 -1.51
C GLU A 62 7.80 15.88 -1.79
N SER A 63 7.34 15.55 -3.01
CA SER A 63 6.03 15.98 -3.52
C SER A 63 5.33 14.88 -4.30
N GLU A 64 4.00 14.95 -4.32
CA GLU A 64 3.16 14.09 -5.15
C GLU A 64 3.20 14.56 -6.60
N LYS A 65 3.47 13.62 -7.51
CA LYS A 65 3.50 13.85 -8.96
C LYS A 65 2.49 12.93 -9.65
N PRO A 66 1.90 13.35 -10.78
CA PRO A 66 1.02 12.48 -11.57
C PRO A 66 1.74 11.20 -11.98
N LEU A 67 1.04 10.07 -11.93
CA LEU A 67 1.57 8.80 -12.40
C LEU A 67 1.44 8.76 -13.93
N ASP A 68 2.41 9.35 -14.62
CA ASP A 68 2.51 9.27 -16.06
C ASP A 68 2.98 7.88 -16.52
N GLU A 69 2.91 7.64 -17.84
CA GLU A 69 3.28 6.35 -18.42
C GLU A 69 4.78 6.04 -18.17
N GLY A 70 5.65 7.05 -18.16
CA GLY A 70 7.08 6.85 -17.88
C GLY A 70 7.34 6.34 -16.46
N ALA A 71 6.73 6.98 -15.46
CA ALA A 71 6.80 6.59 -14.07
C ALA A 71 6.20 5.20 -13.84
N LYS A 72 5.07 4.90 -14.50
CA LYS A 72 4.43 3.58 -14.45
C LYS A 72 5.34 2.49 -15.02
N GLN A 73 5.95 2.72 -16.18
CA GLN A 73 6.89 1.77 -16.78
C GLN A 73 8.13 1.56 -15.89
N ALA A 74 8.64 2.62 -15.25
CA ALA A 74 9.75 2.50 -14.31
C ALA A 74 9.41 1.63 -13.09
N LEU A 75 8.20 1.77 -12.52
CA LEU A 75 7.72 0.93 -11.42
C LEU A 75 7.57 -0.54 -11.86
N MET A 76 7.02 -0.79 -13.04
CA MET A 76 6.85 -2.14 -13.59
C MET A 76 8.21 -2.80 -13.89
N ALA A 77 9.16 -2.06 -14.46
CA ALA A 77 10.51 -2.57 -14.70
C ALA A 77 11.21 -2.93 -13.39
N LYS A 78 11.03 -2.13 -12.33
CA LYS A 78 11.62 -2.43 -11.02
C LYS A 78 10.99 -3.65 -10.35
N GLN A 79 9.67 -3.79 -10.46
CA GLN A 79 8.96 -4.99 -10.04
C GLN A 79 9.50 -6.23 -10.77
N GLU A 80 9.67 -6.18 -12.10
CA GLU A 80 10.17 -7.31 -12.87
C GLU A 80 11.61 -7.67 -12.48
N GLU A 81 12.47 -6.68 -12.26
CA GLU A 81 13.84 -6.88 -11.78
C GLU A 81 13.87 -7.68 -10.46
N TRP A 82 13.05 -7.30 -9.49
CA TRP A 82 12.97 -7.96 -8.18
C TRP A 82 12.30 -9.34 -8.27
N TRP A 83 11.27 -9.48 -9.10
CA TRP A 83 10.65 -10.77 -9.38
C TRP A 83 11.67 -11.77 -9.95
N ARG A 84 12.51 -11.34 -10.90
CA ARG A 84 13.58 -12.18 -11.47
C ARG A 84 14.64 -12.60 -10.45
N LYS A 85 14.77 -11.86 -9.35
CA LYS A 85 15.65 -12.20 -8.21
C LYS A 85 14.98 -13.13 -7.19
N GLY A 86 13.74 -13.56 -7.43
CA GLY A 86 12.97 -14.40 -6.52
C GLY A 86 12.33 -13.63 -5.36
N GLU A 87 12.26 -12.31 -5.43
CA GLU A 87 11.63 -11.48 -4.39
C GLU A 87 10.12 -11.39 -4.63
N ARG A 88 9.35 -11.49 -3.53
CA ARG A 88 7.94 -11.14 -3.55
C ARG A 88 7.79 -9.62 -3.47
N VAL A 89 7.28 -9.02 -4.53
CA VAL A 89 7.09 -7.57 -4.62
C VAL A 89 5.69 -7.17 -4.13
N ILE A 90 5.62 -6.18 -3.24
CA ILE A 90 4.38 -5.58 -2.72
C ILE A 90 4.40 -4.08 -3.02
N LEU A 91 3.32 -3.57 -3.61
CA LEU A 91 3.11 -2.14 -3.80
C LEU A 91 2.39 -1.55 -2.59
N ILE A 92 2.92 -0.46 -2.05
CA ILE A 92 2.32 0.34 -0.99
C ILE A 92 1.82 1.65 -1.57
N THR A 93 0.57 1.97 -1.25
CA THR A 93 -0.09 3.20 -1.69
C THR A 93 -0.76 3.89 -0.50
N ARG A 94 -1.04 5.19 -0.66
CA ARG A 94 -1.83 5.97 0.28
C ARG A 94 -2.88 6.79 -0.46
N ARG A 95 -3.94 7.16 0.25
CA ARG A 95 -4.90 8.19 -0.16
C ARG A 95 -5.34 8.96 1.07
N ALA A 96 -5.20 10.28 1.04
CA ALA A 96 -5.84 11.14 2.02
C ALA A 96 -7.34 11.08 1.78
N TYR A 97 -8.10 10.62 2.77
CA TYR A 97 -9.53 10.39 2.61
C TYR A 97 -10.25 10.58 3.94
N ARG A 98 -11.33 11.34 3.93
CA ARG A 98 -12.16 11.59 5.11
C ARG A 98 -13.56 11.07 4.84
N SER A 99 -13.95 10.05 5.59
CA SER A 99 -15.31 9.49 5.53
C SER A 99 -16.36 10.53 5.93
N ILE A 100 -17.50 10.50 5.26
CA ILE A 100 -18.70 11.27 5.66
C ILE A 100 -19.65 10.46 6.55
N HIS A 101 -19.52 9.12 6.54
CA HIS A 101 -20.32 8.21 7.36
C HIS A 101 -19.70 7.97 8.74
N PRO A 102 -20.52 7.68 9.77
CA PRO A 102 -20.03 7.38 11.11
C PRO A 102 -19.27 6.05 11.12
N THR A 103 -18.12 6.03 11.81
CA THR A 103 -17.30 4.84 11.96
C THR A 103 -18.11 3.66 12.50
N GLY A 104 -18.00 2.50 11.84
CA GLY A 104 -18.67 1.26 12.23
C GLY A 104 -20.06 1.05 11.62
N SER A 105 -20.55 1.96 10.76
CA SER A 105 -21.74 1.70 9.94
C SER A 105 -21.39 0.88 8.69
N ILE A 106 -22.40 0.29 8.06
CA ILE A 106 -22.22 -0.48 6.81
C ILE A 106 -21.77 0.46 5.68
N GLU A 107 -22.39 1.64 5.60
CA GLU A 107 -22.09 2.67 4.60
C GLU A 107 -20.64 3.16 4.73
N PHE A 108 -20.12 3.26 5.95
CA PHE A 108 -18.72 3.57 6.21
C PHE A 108 -17.77 2.53 5.62
N GLU A 109 -18.05 1.24 5.80
CA GLU A 109 -17.21 0.18 5.23
C GLU A 109 -17.26 0.13 3.70
N GLU A 110 -18.45 0.34 3.12
CA GLU A 110 -18.66 0.41 1.68
C GLU A 110 -17.93 1.61 1.05
N GLU A 111 -18.04 2.78 1.68
CA GLU A 111 -17.32 4.01 1.29
C GLU A 111 -15.80 3.79 1.29
N LEU A 112 -15.25 3.24 2.37
CA LEU A 112 -13.82 2.95 2.46
C LEU A 112 -13.36 1.93 1.42
N CYS A 113 -14.17 0.89 1.16
CA CYS A 113 -13.89 -0.07 0.10
C CYS A 113 -13.82 0.62 -1.26
N ALA A 114 -14.77 1.50 -1.59
CA ALA A 114 -14.76 2.25 -2.84
C ALA A 114 -13.55 3.20 -2.92
N ALA A 115 -13.22 3.88 -1.82
CA ALA A 115 -12.10 4.80 -1.75
C ALA A 115 -10.74 4.10 -1.90
N ALA A 116 -10.62 2.86 -1.44
CA ALA A 116 -9.43 2.02 -1.60
C ALA A 116 -9.22 1.48 -3.04
N LEU A 117 -10.17 1.70 -3.95
CA LEU A 117 -10.13 1.18 -5.32
C LEU A 117 -9.69 2.21 -6.38
N GLY A 118 -9.48 3.47 -6.02
CA GLY A 118 -9.14 4.51 -7.01
C GLY A 118 -8.43 5.72 -6.41
N GLU A 119 -7.84 6.52 -7.31
CA GLU A 119 -7.08 7.74 -6.99
C GLU A 119 -5.99 7.53 -5.93
N LEU A 120 -5.35 6.36 -5.97
CA LEU A 120 -4.29 6.03 -5.04
C LEU A 120 -3.00 6.75 -5.41
N THR A 121 -2.22 7.13 -4.39
CA THR A 121 -0.86 7.63 -4.55
C THR A 121 0.13 6.52 -4.23
N VAL A 122 0.99 6.15 -5.18
CA VAL A 122 2.09 5.22 -4.93
C VAL A 122 3.07 5.82 -3.94
N VAL A 123 3.36 5.10 -2.85
CA VAL A 123 4.40 5.50 -1.89
C VAL A 123 5.70 4.77 -2.20
N GLY A 124 5.62 3.48 -2.56
CA GLY A 124 6.80 2.71 -2.93
C GLY A 124 6.54 1.21 -3.10
N LEU A 125 7.57 0.51 -3.56
CA LEU A 125 7.59 -0.94 -3.70
C LEU A 125 8.46 -1.56 -2.60
N ILE A 126 8.07 -2.73 -2.11
CA ILE A 126 8.82 -3.55 -1.15
C ILE A 126 9.09 -4.90 -1.79
N GLY A 127 10.37 -5.27 -1.91
CA GLY A 127 10.80 -6.62 -2.25
C GLY A 127 11.06 -7.42 -0.98
N ILE A 128 10.43 -8.59 -0.86
CA ILE A 128 10.64 -9.53 0.25
C ILE A 128 11.30 -10.78 -0.32
N LEU A 129 12.57 -10.98 0.01
CA LEU A 129 13.26 -12.24 -0.26
C LEU A 129 12.92 -13.23 0.87
N ASP A 130 12.39 -14.40 0.52
CA ASP A 130 12.22 -15.48 1.49
C ASP A 130 13.61 -16.07 1.79
N PRO A 131 14.12 -16.02 3.03
CA PRO A 131 15.40 -16.62 3.33
C PRO A 131 15.35 -18.12 3.02
N PRO A 132 16.41 -18.71 2.44
CA PRO A 132 16.48 -20.16 2.30
C PRO A 132 16.34 -20.80 3.68
N ARG A 133 15.49 -21.83 3.79
CA ARG A 133 15.33 -22.59 5.03
C ARG A 133 16.68 -23.19 5.43
N GLU A 134 17.14 -22.92 6.65
CA GLU A 134 18.44 -23.40 7.16
C GLU A 134 18.49 -24.94 7.34
N ASP A 135 17.37 -25.65 7.26
CA ASP A 135 17.26 -27.09 7.51
C ASP A 135 17.42 -27.98 6.26
N ILE A 136 18.37 -27.69 5.36
CA ILE A 136 18.82 -28.69 4.39
C ILE A 136 20.33 -28.92 4.53
N PRO A 137 20.76 -29.79 5.45
CA PRO A 137 22.09 -30.37 5.37
C PRO A 137 22.14 -31.25 4.12
N SER A 138 22.90 -30.82 3.12
CA SER A 138 23.52 -31.63 2.07
C SER A 138 22.81 -32.94 1.69
N THR A 139 22.07 -32.94 0.57
CA THR A 139 22.06 -34.12 -0.33
C THR A 139 21.79 -33.63 -1.75
N VAL A 140 22.87 -33.39 -2.48
CA VAL A 140 22.89 -33.63 -3.92
C VAL A 140 24.11 -34.52 -4.14
N SER A 141 23.84 -35.77 -4.53
CA SER A 141 24.84 -36.78 -4.91
C SER A 141 25.49 -36.47 -6.24
#